data_AF-A0A5K1BXU9-F1
#
_entry.id   AF-A0A5K1BXU9-F1
#
_cell.length_a   1.000
_cell.length_b   1.000
_cell.length_c   1.000
_cell.angle_alpha   90.00
_cell.angle_beta   90.00
_cell.angle_gamma   90.00
#
_symmetry.space_group_name_H-M   'P 1'
#
loop_
_entity.id
_entity.type
_entity.pdbx_description
1 polymer ?
#
loop_
_entity_poly.entity_id
_entity_poly.type
_entity_poly.pdbx_seq_one_letter_code
_entity_poly.pdbx_strand_id
1 'polypeptide(L)'
;PTPKQIEGPSGQNLQLHFRSTLSLPLFTGGKVEGEQGSAVHVVLMDAVTGQVVTSGPESSIKLDIVVLEGDFNNENDDDWTEEEFESHVVKEREGKRPLLTGDLQVTLKEGVGTLGELTFTDNSSWIRSRKFRLGLKVASGYCEGIRIREAKTEAFTVKDHRGE
;
A
#
# COMPACT_ATOMS: atom_id res chain seq x y z
N PRO A 1 -19.56 -3.52 21.51
CA PRO A 1 -19.01 -2.18 21.27
C PRO A 1 -18.60 -2.06 19.80
N THR A 2 -19.34 -1.30 19.00
CA THR A 2 -18.95 -0.95 17.64
C THR A 2 -17.69 -0.07 17.71
N PRO A 3 -16.67 -0.31 16.86
CA PRO A 3 -15.52 0.59 16.78
C PRO A 3 -16.01 1.99 16.40
N LYS A 4 -15.47 3.01 17.06
CA LYS A 4 -15.79 4.40 16.73
C LYS A 4 -15.11 4.72 15.41
N GLN A 5 -15.86 4.65 14.31
CA GLN A 5 -15.46 5.26 13.05
C GLN A 5 -15.23 6.74 13.32
N ILE A 6 -13.98 7.18 13.16
CA ILE A 6 -13.62 8.59 13.23
C ILE A 6 -14.07 9.18 11.91
N GLU A 7 -15.32 9.65 11.87
CA GLU A 7 -15.85 10.41 10.74
C GLU A 7 -15.01 11.69 10.58
N GLY A 8 -14.31 11.80 9.45
CA GLY A 8 -13.75 13.08 9.03
C GLY A 8 -14.86 14.12 8.84
N PRO A 9 -14.53 15.42 8.82
CA PRO A 9 -15.50 16.52 8.80
C PRO A 9 -16.48 16.52 7.60
N SER A 10 -16.29 15.65 6.60
CA SER A 10 -17.16 15.51 5.42
C SER A 10 -18.12 14.31 5.45
N GLY A 11 -18.11 13.45 6.48
CA GLY A 11 -18.93 12.22 6.51
C GLY A 11 -18.55 11.19 5.43
N GLN A 12 -17.49 11.44 4.66
CA GLN A 12 -16.95 10.52 3.66
C GLN A 12 -15.94 9.61 4.35
N ASN A 13 -16.23 8.32 4.36
CA ASN A 13 -15.28 7.30 4.79
C ASN A 13 -14.43 6.89 3.58
N LEU A 14 -13.33 7.60 3.33
CA LEU A 14 -12.48 7.40 2.16
C LEU A 14 -11.40 6.35 2.43
N GLN A 15 -11.15 5.48 1.47
CA GLN A 15 -10.16 4.41 1.60
C GLN A 15 -9.47 4.06 0.28
N LEU A 16 -8.18 3.74 0.35
CA LEU A 16 -7.38 3.28 -0.78
C LEU A 16 -7.49 1.76 -0.93
N HIS A 17 -7.53 1.29 -2.17
CA HIS A 17 -7.64 -0.13 -2.49
C HIS A 17 -6.65 -0.51 -3.59
N PHE A 18 -5.99 -1.67 -3.44
CA PHE A 18 -5.36 -2.33 -4.56
C PHE A 18 -6.43 -3.06 -5.36
N ARG A 19 -6.60 -2.68 -6.63
CA ARG A 19 -7.58 -3.32 -7.52
C ARG A 19 -7.02 -4.55 -8.22
N SER A 20 -5.70 -4.61 -8.38
CA SER A 20 -4.99 -5.74 -8.98
C SER A 20 -4.38 -6.64 -7.91
N THR A 21 -4.43 -7.95 -8.13
CA THR A 21 -3.63 -8.92 -7.37
C THR A 21 -2.20 -8.94 -7.93
N LEU A 22 -1.21 -9.04 -7.05
CA LEU A 22 0.20 -9.14 -7.45
C LEU A 22 0.51 -10.51 -8.06
N SER A 23 1.38 -10.52 -9.07
CA SER A 23 1.99 -11.74 -9.60
C SER A 23 3.00 -12.28 -8.59
N LEU A 24 2.81 -13.52 -8.14
CA LEU A 24 3.67 -14.21 -7.20
C LEU A 24 4.27 -15.48 -7.85
N PRO A 25 5.49 -15.91 -7.46
CA PRO A 25 6.35 -15.35 -6.40
C PRO A 25 7.14 -14.11 -6.84
N LEU A 26 7.45 -13.23 -5.88
CA LEU A 26 8.36 -12.10 -6.10
C LEU A 26 9.81 -12.46 -5.76
N PHE A 27 10.75 -11.86 -6.50
CA PHE A 27 12.18 -12.03 -6.30
C PHE A 27 12.88 -10.67 -6.17
N THR A 28 14.02 -10.62 -5.47
CA THR A 28 14.86 -9.42 -5.38
C THR A 28 15.32 -8.99 -6.78
N GLY A 29 15.28 -7.69 -7.07
CA GLY A 29 15.57 -7.14 -8.39
C GLY A 29 14.53 -7.46 -9.49
N GLY A 30 13.54 -8.31 -9.21
CA GLY A 30 12.42 -8.56 -10.10
C GLY A 30 11.38 -7.43 -10.03
N LYS A 31 10.69 -7.20 -11.15
CA LYS A 31 9.61 -6.22 -11.24
C LYS A 31 8.40 -6.68 -10.42
N VAL A 32 7.83 -5.76 -9.65
CA VAL A 32 6.52 -5.96 -9.04
C VAL A 32 5.45 -5.67 -10.10
N GLU A 33 4.65 -6.67 -10.41
CA GLU A 33 3.60 -6.61 -11.43
C GLU A 33 2.33 -7.31 -10.95
N GLY A 34 1.22 -7.05 -11.63
CA GLY A 34 -0.02 -7.76 -11.43
C GLY A 34 -0.03 -9.12 -12.14
N GLU A 35 -1.01 -9.95 -11.82
CA GLU A 35 -1.17 -11.26 -12.46
C GLU A 35 -1.11 -11.18 -14.00
N GLN A 36 -0.48 -12.17 -14.62
CA GLN A 36 -0.28 -12.22 -16.08
C GLN A 36 0.54 -11.04 -16.65
N GLY A 37 1.36 -10.39 -15.81
CA GLY A 37 2.19 -9.24 -16.21
C GLY A 37 1.40 -7.93 -16.34
N SER A 38 0.20 -7.86 -15.75
CA SER A 38 -0.63 -6.65 -15.82
C SER A 38 -0.06 -5.52 -14.96
N ALA A 39 -0.52 -4.30 -15.21
CA ALA A 39 -0.24 -3.20 -14.30
C ALA A 39 -0.95 -3.40 -12.95
N VAL A 40 -0.36 -2.86 -11.88
CA VAL A 40 -0.97 -2.83 -10.55
C VAL A 40 -1.74 -1.53 -10.39
N HIS A 41 -3.05 -1.63 -10.29
CA HIS A 41 -3.94 -0.48 -10.18
C HIS A 41 -4.36 -0.24 -8.73
N VAL A 42 -4.53 1.03 -8.41
CA VAL A 42 -5.01 1.50 -7.11
C VAL A 42 -6.18 2.43 -7.31
N VAL A 43 -7.13 2.39 -6.39
CA VAL A 43 -8.33 3.23 -6.46
C VAL A 43 -8.63 3.86 -5.11
N LEU A 44 -9.11 5.10 -5.14
CA LEU A 44 -9.76 5.75 -4.01
C LEU A 44 -11.24 5.40 -4.02
N MET A 45 -11.75 4.84 -2.93
CA MET A 45 -13.14 4.46 -2.77
C MET A 45 -13.81 5.21 -1.63
N ASP A 46 -15.08 5.52 -1.84
CA ASP A 46 -16.00 5.86 -0.76
C ASP A 46 -16.52 4.55 -0.16
N ALA A 47 -16.21 4.30 1.11
CA ALA A 47 -16.57 3.07 1.81
C ALA A 47 -18.08 2.98 2.11
N VAL A 48 -18.81 4.09 2.09
CA VAL A 48 -20.27 4.12 2.29
C VAL A 48 -20.99 3.68 1.01
N THR A 49 -20.57 4.20 -0.13
CA THR A 49 -21.20 3.89 -1.43
C THR A 49 -20.57 2.70 -2.16
N GLY A 50 -19.34 2.34 -1.80
CA GLY A 50 -18.54 1.34 -2.52
C GLY A 50 -18.10 1.79 -3.91
N GLN A 51 -18.20 3.09 -4.23
CA GLN A 51 -17.85 3.63 -5.54
C GLN A 51 -16.47 4.31 -5.54
N VAL A 52 -15.84 4.31 -6.72
CA VAL A 52 -14.60 5.05 -6.94
C VAL A 52 -14.89 6.55 -6.89
N VAL A 53 -14.09 7.30 -6.14
CA VAL A 53 -14.21 8.75 -6.02
C VAL A 53 -13.50 9.40 -7.21
N THR A 54 -14.28 9.83 -8.20
CA THR A 54 -13.75 10.29 -9.50
C THR A 54 -13.59 11.80 -9.61
N SER A 55 -14.02 12.56 -8.61
CA SER A 55 -13.98 14.02 -8.59
C SER A 55 -13.55 14.54 -7.22
N GLY A 56 -13.21 15.83 -7.14
CA GLY A 56 -12.74 16.45 -5.90
C GLY A 56 -11.21 16.39 -5.75
N PRO A 57 -10.63 17.19 -4.84
CA PRO A 57 -9.18 17.22 -4.62
C PRO A 57 -8.60 15.84 -4.24
N GLU A 58 -9.37 15.03 -3.50
CA GLU A 58 -9.01 13.68 -3.06
C GLU A 58 -8.80 12.72 -4.24
N SER A 59 -9.52 12.90 -5.34
CA SER A 59 -9.41 12.05 -6.54
C SER A 59 -8.10 12.24 -7.31
N SER A 60 -7.28 13.23 -6.93
CA SER A 60 -6.04 13.62 -7.61
C SER A 60 -4.82 13.69 -6.69
N ILE A 61 -4.87 13.00 -5.55
CA ILE A 61 -3.79 12.99 -4.55
C ILE A 61 -2.58 12.17 -5.01
N LYS A 62 -1.43 12.50 -4.42
CA LYS A 62 -0.24 11.67 -4.50
C LYS A 62 -0.18 10.70 -3.32
N LEU A 63 0.23 9.47 -3.60
CA LEU A 63 0.40 8.41 -2.62
C LEU A 63 1.86 7.97 -2.56
N ASP A 64 2.32 7.64 -1.37
CA ASP A 64 3.59 6.97 -1.13
C ASP A 64 3.38 5.45 -1.09
N ILE A 65 4.30 4.72 -1.70
CA ILE A 65 4.35 3.26 -1.68
C ILE A 65 5.34 2.83 -0.61
N VAL A 66 4.87 2.01 0.33
CA VAL A 66 5.67 1.55 1.48
C VAL A 66 5.68 0.02 1.57
N VAL A 67 6.64 -0.52 2.31
CA VAL A 67 6.67 -1.93 2.68
C VAL A 67 6.15 -2.07 4.10
N LEU A 68 5.29 -3.04 4.35
CA LEU A 68 4.75 -3.34 5.67
C LEU A 68 5.17 -4.74 6.13
N GLU A 69 5.15 -4.96 7.45
CA GLU A 69 5.35 -6.27 8.04
C GLU A 69 4.28 -7.27 7.58
N GLY A 70 4.69 -8.49 7.24
CA GLY A 70 3.77 -9.52 6.74
C GLY A 70 2.75 -10.02 7.75
N ASP A 71 3.02 -9.89 9.06
CA ASP A 71 2.12 -10.22 10.16
C ASP A 71 1.23 -9.05 10.61
N PHE A 72 1.18 -7.96 9.84
CA PHE A 72 0.16 -6.91 9.98
C PHE A 72 -1.23 -7.45 9.59
N ASN A 73 -1.80 -8.27 10.46
CA ASN A 73 -3.16 -8.81 10.43
C ASN A 73 -3.96 -8.18 11.57
N ASN A 74 -5.03 -7.47 11.21
CA ASN A 74 -6.05 -7.11 12.19
C ASN A 74 -7.12 -8.20 12.15
N GLU A 75 -7.59 -8.68 13.31
CA GLU A 75 -8.67 -9.67 13.41
C GLU A 75 -9.97 -9.16 12.74
N ASN A 76 -10.11 -7.84 12.59
CA ASN A 76 -10.99 -7.17 11.63
C ASN A 76 -10.11 -6.49 10.58
N ASP A 77 -9.91 -7.13 9.43
CA ASP A 77 -8.85 -6.85 8.45
C ASP A 77 -8.82 -5.45 7.81
N ASP A 78 -9.62 -4.49 8.31
CA ASP A 78 -9.80 -3.15 7.76
C ASP A 78 -9.87 -2.01 8.82
N ASP A 79 -9.60 -2.25 10.10
CA ASP A 79 -9.84 -1.23 11.16
C ASP A 79 -8.58 -0.89 11.98
N TRP A 80 -7.56 -0.34 11.33
CA TRP A 80 -6.34 0.18 11.97
C TRP A 80 -6.33 1.72 12.05
N THR A 81 -5.59 2.26 13.02
CA THR A 81 -5.29 3.70 13.07
C THR A 81 -4.10 4.05 12.17
N GLU A 82 -3.94 5.34 11.85
CA GLU A 82 -2.78 5.81 11.07
C GLU A 82 -1.47 5.48 11.78
N GLU A 83 -1.42 5.64 13.11
CA GLU A 83 -0.24 5.32 13.91
C GLU A 83 0.07 3.82 13.89
N GLU A 84 -0.97 2.97 13.94
CA GLU A 84 -0.80 1.53 13.81
C GLU A 84 -0.23 1.17 12.44
N PHE A 85 -0.75 1.74 11.35
CA PHE A 85 -0.22 1.53 10.01
C PHE A 85 1.25 1.94 9.91
N GLU A 86 1.59 3.15 10.39
CA GLU A 86 2.97 3.66 10.36
C GLU A 86 3.92 2.78 11.20
N SER A 87 3.45 2.23 12.32
CA SER A 87 4.27 1.35 13.17
C SER A 87 4.70 0.05 12.46
N HIS A 88 3.95 -0.39 11.44
CA HIS A 88 4.25 -1.60 10.66
C HIS A 88 5.09 -1.32 9.41
N VAL A 89 5.46 -0.06 9.13
CA VAL A 89 6.31 0.28 7.99
C VAL A 89 7.73 -0.24 8.19
N VAL A 90 8.15 -1.12 7.30
CA VAL A 90 9.46 -1.76 7.32
C VAL A 90 10.48 -0.88 6.62
N LYS A 91 11.56 -0.57 7.32
CA LYS A 91 12.74 0.08 6.76
C LYS A 91 13.78 -0.94 6.33
N GLU A 92 14.68 -0.53 5.46
CA GLU A 92 15.86 -1.30 5.11
C GLU A 92 16.71 -1.64 6.34
N ARG A 93 17.49 -2.72 6.23
CA ARG A 93 18.49 -3.07 7.24
C ARG A 93 19.60 -2.01 7.25
N GLU A 94 20.17 -1.78 8.43
CA GLU A 94 21.28 -0.85 8.59
C GLU A 94 22.42 -1.18 7.61
N GLY A 95 22.88 -0.14 6.89
CA GLY A 95 23.95 -0.27 5.89
C GLY A 95 23.55 -0.95 4.57
N LYS A 96 22.26 -1.23 4.33
CA LYS A 96 21.74 -1.72 3.05
C LYS A 96 21.15 -0.60 2.19
N ARG A 97 20.85 -0.94 0.94
CA ARG A 97 20.10 -0.08 0.01
C ARG A 97 18.64 0.03 0.49
N PRO A 98 17.89 1.06 0.06
CA PRO A 98 16.46 1.15 0.31
C PRO A 98 15.74 -0.14 -0.06
N LEU A 99 14.80 -0.60 0.78
CA LEU A 99 14.15 -1.90 0.63
C LEU A 99 13.35 -2.02 -0.69
N LEU A 100 12.76 -0.91 -1.13
CA LEU A 100 12.15 -0.72 -2.44
C LEU A 100 12.91 0.33 -3.25
N THR A 101 13.00 0.11 -4.56
CA THR A 101 13.53 1.09 -5.53
C THR A 101 12.62 1.20 -6.75
N GLY A 102 12.72 2.32 -7.46
CA GLY A 102 11.92 2.63 -8.64
C GLY A 102 10.95 3.79 -8.38
N ASP A 103 9.75 3.72 -8.96
CA ASP A 103 8.70 4.74 -8.87
C ASP A 103 7.89 4.60 -7.58
N LEU A 104 8.45 5.04 -6.45
CA LEU A 104 7.86 4.87 -5.10
C LEU A 104 6.65 5.76 -4.80
N GLN A 105 6.12 6.47 -5.79
CA GLN A 105 4.95 7.33 -5.65
C GLN A 105 4.00 7.12 -6.82
N VAL A 106 2.70 7.20 -6.55
CA VAL A 106 1.65 7.15 -7.55
C VAL A 106 0.73 8.35 -7.39
N THR A 107 0.39 9.00 -8.50
CA THR A 107 -0.60 10.08 -8.51
C THR A 107 -1.94 9.52 -8.99
N LEU A 108 -3.00 9.75 -8.22
CA LEU A 108 -4.35 9.44 -8.65
C LEU A 108 -4.80 10.41 -9.74
N LYS A 109 -5.58 9.92 -10.69
CA LYS A 109 -6.33 10.72 -11.66
C LYS A 109 -7.73 10.17 -11.70
N GLU A 110 -8.72 11.02 -11.40
CA GLU A 110 -10.13 10.61 -11.30
C GLU A 110 -10.28 9.40 -10.37
N GLY A 111 -9.52 9.40 -9.26
CA GLY A 111 -9.55 8.35 -8.24
C GLY A 111 -8.76 7.10 -8.59
N VAL A 112 -8.10 7.02 -9.74
CA VAL A 112 -7.38 5.83 -10.21
C VAL A 112 -5.90 6.13 -10.37
N GLY A 113 -5.06 5.27 -9.78
CA GLY A 113 -3.61 5.30 -9.94
C GLY A 113 -3.08 4.00 -10.52
N THR A 114 -1.91 4.05 -11.14
CA THR A 114 -1.18 2.87 -11.61
C THR A 114 0.22 2.93 -11.07
N LEU A 115 0.67 1.86 -10.40
CA LEU A 115 2.04 1.77 -9.90
C LEU A 115 3.02 1.76 -11.07
N GLY A 116 4.11 2.52 -10.93
CA GLY A 116 5.23 2.51 -11.85
C GLY A 116 6.13 1.29 -11.63
N GLU A 117 7.37 1.37 -12.12
CA GLU A 117 8.31 0.26 -11.96
C GLU A 117 8.84 0.20 -10.54
N LEU A 118 8.72 -0.97 -9.90
CA LEU A 118 9.11 -1.18 -8.51
C LEU A 118 9.87 -2.49 -8.38
N THR A 119 10.93 -2.50 -7.57
CA THR A 119 11.70 -3.72 -7.28
C THR A 119 12.11 -3.77 -5.82
N PHE A 120 12.08 -4.95 -5.22
CA PHE A 120 12.65 -5.19 -3.89
C PHE A 120 14.17 -5.39 -3.98
N THR A 121 14.92 -4.77 -3.07
CA THR A 121 16.39 -4.90 -3.05
C THR A 121 16.90 -5.95 -2.05
N ASP A 122 16.05 -6.37 -1.13
CA ASP A 122 16.33 -7.39 -0.13
C ASP A 122 15.16 -8.39 -0.06
N ASN A 123 15.47 -9.62 0.32
CA ASN A 123 14.46 -10.68 0.42
C ASN A 123 13.71 -10.57 1.76
N SER A 124 12.59 -11.27 1.92
CA SER A 124 11.79 -11.18 3.15
C SER A 124 12.25 -12.12 4.26
N SER A 125 13.30 -12.95 4.07
CA SER A 125 13.67 -13.99 5.04
C SER A 125 14.20 -13.47 6.38
N TRP A 126 14.69 -12.23 6.42
CA TRP A 126 15.31 -11.64 7.60
C TRP A 126 14.31 -11.05 8.59
N ILE A 127 13.06 -10.80 8.17
CA ILE A 127 12.01 -10.31 9.07
C ILE A 127 11.29 -11.48 9.75
N ARG A 128 10.74 -11.23 10.94
CA ARG A 128 10.10 -12.24 11.80
C ARG A 128 9.02 -13.04 11.07
N SER A 129 8.13 -12.37 10.35
CA SER A 129 7.03 -12.99 9.59
C SER A 129 7.48 -13.66 8.29
N ARG A 130 8.73 -13.46 7.87
CA ARG A 130 9.30 -13.91 6.59
C ARG A 130 8.53 -13.44 5.36
N LYS A 131 7.65 -12.46 5.53
CA LYS A 131 6.74 -11.94 4.51
C LYS A 131 6.72 -10.41 4.60
N PHE A 132 6.43 -9.80 3.46
CA PHE A 132 6.13 -8.38 3.35
C PHE A 132 4.69 -8.21 2.86
N ARG A 133 4.18 -6.99 2.99
CA ARG A 133 3.03 -6.47 2.24
C ARG A 133 3.45 -5.18 1.54
N LEU A 134 2.79 -4.82 0.45
CA LEU A 134 2.84 -3.45 -0.06
C LEU A 134 1.75 -2.63 0.61
N GLY A 135 2.11 -1.42 1.00
CA GLY A 135 1.20 -0.43 1.57
C GLY A 135 1.10 0.83 0.70
N LEU A 136 -0.03 1.52 0.79
CA LEU A 136 -0.24 2.84 0.20
C LEU A 136 -0.74 3.80 1.25
N LYS A 137 -0.12 4.97 1.32
CA LYS A 137 -0.58 6.06 2.18
C LYS A 137 -0.55 7.39 1.42
N VAL A 138 -1.31 8.36 1.90
CA VAL A 138 -1.30 9.71 1.31
C VAL A 138 0.08 10.34 1.52
N ALA A 139 0.64 10.93 0.46
CA ALA A 139 1.91 11.62 0.56
C ALA A 139 1.77 12.92 1.38
N SER A 140 2.82 13.29 2.12
CA SER A 140 2.83 14.51 2.92
C SER A 140 2.50 15.77 2.08
N GLY A 141 1.68 16.67 2.64
CA GLY A 141 1.24 17.90 1.97
C GLY A 141 -0.01 17.75 1.08
N TYR A 142 -0.62 16.57 1.02
CA TYR A 142 -1.87 16.32 0.30
C TYR A 142 -3.01 16.01 1.27
N CYS A 143 -4.21 16.55 0.97
CA CYS A 143 -5.45 16.29 1.72
C CYS A 143 -5.33 16.39 3.24
N GLU A 144 -4.54 17.36 3.73
CA GLU A 144 -4.36 17.60 5.16
C GLU A 144 -5.72 17.82 5.86
N GLY A 145 -5.94 17.10 6.97
CA GLY A 145 -7.19 17.15 7.73
C GLY A 145 -8.33 16.27 7.19
N ILE A 146 -8.12 15.57 6.07
CA ILE A 146 -9.05 14.55 5.56
C ILE A 146 -8.46 13.17 5.85
N ARG A 147 -9.21 12.33 6.58
CA ARG A 147 -8.82 10.94 6.81
C ARG A 147 -9.11 10.12 5.55
N ILE A 148 -8.05 9.64 4.89
CA ILE A 148 -8.13 8.66 3.82
C ILE A 148 -7.40 7.40 4.31
N ARG A 149 -8.13 6.31 4.50
CA ARG A 149 -7.58 5.03 4.97
C ARG A 149 -6.59 4.45 3.97
N GLU A 150 -5.48 3.98 4.50
CA GLU A 150 -4.40 3.34 3.75
C GLU A 150 -4.86 2.03 3.10
N ALA A 151 -4.09 1.57 2.11
CA ALA A 151 -4.27 0.23 1.56
C ALA A 151 -3.11 -0.66 1.98
N LYS A 152 -3.35 -1.96 2.09
CA LYS A 152 -2.30 -2.98 2.12
C LYS A 152 -2.68 -4.14 1.20
N THR A 153 -1.69 -4.78 0.58
CA THR A 153 -1.90 -6.05 -0.13
C THR A 153 -1.96 -7.22 0.85
N GLU A 154 -2.33 -8.39 0.34
CA GLU A 154 -2.01 -9.66 1.00
C GLU A 154 -0.51 -9.83 1.25
N ALA A 155 -0.17 -10.63 2.26
CA ALA A 155 1.20 -10.90 2.64
C ALA A 155 1.87 -11.89 1.68
N PHE A 156 3.07 -11.54 1.19
CA PHE A 156 3.84 -12.34 0.25
C PHE A 156 5.29 -12.50 0.67
N THR A 157 5.95 -13.55 0.14
CA THR A 157 7.38 -13.76 0.32
C THR A 157 8.13 -13.13 -0.85
N VAL A 158 9.22 -12.43 -0.56
CA VAL A 158 10.21 -12.00 -1.56
C VAL A 158 11.43 -12.91 -1.42
N LYS A 159 11.75 -13.64 -2.48
CA LYS A 159 12.89 -14.58 -2.52
C LYS A 159 14.14 -13.89 -3.04
N ASP A 160 15.32 -14.40 -2.69
CA ASP A 160 16.55 -13.93 -3.32
C ASP A 160 16.62 -14.44 -4.76
N HIS A 161 16.98 -13.56 -5.69
CA HIS A 161 17.27 -13.92 -7.08
C HIS A 161 18.65 -14.60 -7.20
N ARG A 162 19.56 -14.39 -6.24
CA ARG A 162 20.88 -15.06 -6.21
C ARG A 162 20.73 -16.47 -5.65
N GLY A 163 20.34 -17.43 -6.50
CA GLY A 163 20.21 -18.82 -6.07
C GLY A 163 19.38 -19.73 -6.99
N GLU A 164 18.89 -19.21 -8.12
CA GLU A 164 18.52 -20.04 -9.29
C GLU A 164 19.71 -20.18 -10.24
#